data_AF-A0A9W4S4K3-F1
#
_entry.id   AF-A0A9W4S4K3-F1
#
_cell.length_a   1.000
_cell.length_b   1.000
_cell.length_c   1.000
_cell.angle_alpha   90.00
_cell.angle_beta   90.00
_cell.angle_gamma   90.00
#
_symmetry.space_group_name_H-M   'P 1'
#
loop_
_entity.id
_entity.type
_entity.pdbx_description
1 polymer ?
#
loop_
_entity_poly.entity_id
_entity_poly.type
_entity_poly.pdbx_seq_one_letter_code
_entity_poly.pdbx_strand_id
1 'polypeptide(L)'
;MVMYTLLKATVLAAAATAASIPARSTASFRLAANVTGLDLNPSVQGQELTYIPNDDCVAPLYFAAPGSGATFYTTDQNVGVVNFNGASSPGAGMIVTPGGTATVPSSNVVELQCSASTTGVTVGASGLQYDGGAWMACPRDGAIVLSFKQAGQRTLASCADVQLLPIF
;
A
#
# COMPACT_ATOMS: atom_id res chain seq x y z
N MET A 1 29.10 51.50 -21.14
CA MET A 1 28.22 50.80 -22.09
C MET A 1 27.83 49.48 -21.43
N VAL A 2 26.55 49.31 -21.17
CA VAL A 2 25.94 48.16 -20.49
C VAL A 2 25.80 47.00 -21.49
N MET A 3 26.02 45.76 -21.06
CA MET A 3 25.29 44.61 -21.62
C MET A 3 25.24 43.46 -20.61
N TYR A 4 24.03 43.17 -20.14
CA TYR A 4 23.63 41.98 -19.38
C TYR A 4 23.41 40.80 -20.33
N THR A 5 23.70 39.57 -19.91
CA THR A 5 23.00 38.38 -20.43
C THR A 5 23.02 37.20 -19.45
N LEU A 6 21.92 37.10 -18.70
CA LEU A 6 21.06 35.95 -18.35
C LEU A 6 21.62 34.51 -18.18
N LEU A 7 21.18 33.91 -17.06
CA LEU A 7 21.26 32.53 -16.59
C LEU A 7 20.83 31.47 -17.61
N LYS A 8 21.41 30.26 -17.51
CA LYS A 8 20.69 29.01 -17.74
C LYS A 8 21.01 28.00 -16.63
N ALA A 9 20.05 27.84 -15.73
CA ALA A 9 19.96 26.70 -14.83
C ALA A 9 19.64 25.45 -15.67
N THR A 10 20.52 24.45 -15.67
CA THR A 10 20.17 23.12 -16.16
C THR A 10 19.60 22.32 -15.00
N VAL A 11 18.28 22.15 -15.06
CA VAL A 11 17.45 21.30 -14.22
C VAL A 11 18.03 19.89 -14.19
N LEU A 12 18.19 19.32 -13.00
CA LEU A 12 18.53 17.90 -12.82
C LEU A 12 17.43 17.06 -13.48
N ALA A 13 17.78 16.30 -14.51
CA ALA A 13 16.95 15.21 -14.98
C ALA A 13 17.04 14.07 -13.94
N ALA A 14 16.09 14.02 -13.02
CA ALA A 14 15.83 12.81 -12.24
C ALA A 14 15.30 11.76 -13.23
N ALA A 15 16.16 10.83 -13.62
CA ALA A 15 15.74 9.64 -14.32
C ALA A 15 14.84 8.85 -13.35
N ALA A 16 13.53 8.84 -13.61
CA ALA A 16 12.63 7.90 -13.01
C ALA A 16 13.03 6.51 -13.51
N THR A 17 13.85 5.80 -12.73
CA THR A 17 14.04 4.37 -12.90
C THR A 17 12.69 3.74 -12.66
N ALA A 18 11.99 3.37 -13.74
CA ALA A 18 10.87 2.45 -13.66
C ALA A 18 11.37 1.22 -12.89
N ALA A 19 10.84 1.00 -11.69
CA ALA A 19 11.08 -0.23 -10.97
C ALA A 19 10.39 -1.34 -11.77
N SER A 20 11.14 -2.03 -12.62
CA SER A 20 10.75 -3.36 -13.05
C SER A 20 10.72 -4.20 -11.77
N ILE A 21 9.52 -4.43 -11.21
CA ILE A 21 9.35 -5.35 -10.10
C ILE A 21 9.93 -6.68 -10.59
N PRO A 22 11.10 -7.13 -10.10
CA PRO A 22 11.65 -8.39 -10.54
C PRO A 22 10.67 -9.44 -10.04
N ALA A 23 10.04 -10.17 -10.96
CA ALA A 23 9.22 -11.32 -10.62
C ALA A 23 10.13 -12.40 -10.02
N ARG A 24 10.44 -12.33 -8.72
CA ARG A 24 10.91 -13.45 -7.89
C ARG A 24 11.12 -13.03 -6.44
N SER A 25 10.06 -13.16 -5.65
CA SER A 25 10.09 -14.15 -4.55
C SER A 25 8.92 -15.13 -4.77
N THR A 26 9.19 -16.39 -4.48
CA THR A 26 8.40 -17.57 -4.90
C THR A 26 7.18 -17.85 -4.03
N ALA A 27 6.86 -16.98 -3.07
CA ALA A 27 5.74 -17.16 -2.16
C ALA A 27 4.60 -16.23 -2.55
N SER A 28 3.52 -16.81 -3.09
CA SER A 28 2.22 -16.18 -3.20
C SER A 28 1.46 -16.34 -1.89
N PHE A 29 0.77 -15.29 -1.46
CA PHE A 29 -0.03 -15.32 -0.23
C PHE A 29 -1.24 -14.40 -0.36
N ARG A 30 -2.26 -14.61 0.46
CA ARG A 30 -3.28 -13.60 0.75
C ARG A 30 -2.93 -12.88 2.05
N LEU A 31 -3.48 -11.70 2.28
CA LEU A 31 -3.28 -10.95 3.52
C LEU A 31 -4.60 -10.86 4.26
N ALA A 32 -4.66 -11.33 5.51
CA ALA A 32 -5.83 -11.23 6.36
C ALA A 32 -5.62 -10.28 7.53
N ALA A 33 -6.66 -9.52 7.87
CA ALA A 33 -6.69 -8.68 9.05
C ALA A 33 -6.68 -9.52 10.33
N ASN A 34 -5.73 -9.22 11.19
CA ASN A 34 -5.74 -9.56 12.59
C ASN A 34 -5.86 -8.27 13.40
N VAL A 35 -6.97 -8.07 14.07
CA VAL A 35 -7.24 -6.89 14.89
C VAL A 35 -6.33 -6.92 16.11
N THR A 36 -5.64 -5.81 16.36
CA THR A 36 -4.64 -5.70 17.44
C THR A 36 -4.97 -4.64 18.49
N GLY A 37 -6.01 -3.85 18.26
CA GLY A 37 -6.41 -2.75 19.13
C GLY A 37 -7.86 -2.36 18.91
N LEU A 38 -8.10 -1.12 18.49
CA LEU A 38 -9.45 -0.68 18.11
C LEU A 38 -10.00 -1.55 16.98
N ASP A 39 -11.31 -1.80 17.01
CA ASP A 39 -12.01 -2.57 15.98
C ASP A 39 -13.22 -1.81 15.45
N LEU A 40 -13.72 -2.26 14.30
CA LEU A 40 -14.99 -1.83 13.72
C LEU A 40 -16.13 -2.69 14.27
N ASN A 41 -17.36 -2.22 14.05
CA ASN A 41 -18.57 -3.00 14.26
C ASN A 41 -19.43 -2.95 12.98
N PRO A 42 -19.55 -4.05 12.21
CA PRO A 42 -18.98 -5.38 12.46
C PRO A 42 -17.45 -5.41 12.36
N SER A 43 -16.83 -6.39 13.04
CA SER A 43 -15.38 -6.57 13.11
C SER A 43 -14.74 -6.81 11.73
N VAL A 44 -13.51 -6.31 11.56
CA VAL A 44 -12.68 -6.58 10.38
C VAL A 44 -11.82 -7.84 10.54
N GLN A 45 -11.86 -8.52 11.70
CA GLN A 45 -11.08 -9.73 11.95
C GLN A 45 -11.30 -10.79 10.86
N GLY A 46 -10.20 -11.31 10.32
CA GLY A 46 -10.20 -12.37 9.31
C GLY A 46 -10.60 -11.92 7.91
N GLN A 47 -11.04 -10.66 7.72
CA GLN A 47 -11.27 -10.13 6.37
C GLN A 47 -9.95 -10.05 5.61
N GLU A 48 -10.01 -10.31 4.31
CA GLU A 48 -8.83 -10.42 3.46
C GLU A 48 -8.67 -9.18 2.56
N LEU A 49 -7.44 -8.74 2.32
CA LEU A 49 -7.18 -7.64 1.41
C LEU A 49 -7.41 -8.05 -0.04
N THR A 50 -8.04 -7.15 -0.79
CA THR A 50 -8.27 -7.29 -2.22
C THR A 50 -8.36 -5.91 -2.87
N TYR A 51 -8.60 -5.89 -4.19
CA TYR A 51 -8.74 -4.68 -4.99
C TYR A 51 -9.64 -4.96 -6.20
N ILE A 52 -10.26 -3.89 -6.73
CA ILE A 52 -10.97 -3.92 -8.02
C ILE A 52 -10.07 -3.18 -9.00
N PRO A 53 -9.51 -3.85 -10.02
CA PRO A 53 -8.72 -3.17 -11.02
C PRO A 53 -9.58 -2.20 -11.84
N ASN A 54 -8.94 -1.13 -12.32
CA ASN A 54 -9.53 -0.18 -13.26
C ASN A 54 -8.55 0.10 -14.41
N ASP A 55 -9.03 0.84 -15.42
CA ASP A 55 -8.26 1.14 -16.62
C ASP A 55 -7.09 2.12 -16.36
N ASP A 56 -7.18 2.91 -15.29
CA ASP A 56 -6.12 3.83 -14.87
C ASP A 56 -4.94 3.12 -14.18
N CYS A 57 -5.04 1.80 -13.97
CA CYS A 57 -3.95 0.99 -13.44
C CYS A 57 -3.51 1.46 -12.01
N VAL A 58 -4.48 2.00 -11.27
CA VAL A 58 -4.36 2.42 -9.87
C VAL A 58 -5.61 1.96 -9.12
N ALA A 59 -5.49 1.11 -8.12
CA ALA A 59 -6.64 0.63 -7.36
C ALA A 59 -6.42 0.72 -5.84
N PRO A 60 -7.38 1.29 -5.08
CA PRO A 60 -7.42 1.19 -3.63
C PRO A 60 -7.45 -0.26 -3.15
N LEU A 61 -6.74 -0.53 -2.05
CA LEU A 61 -6.87 -1.78 -1.31
C LEU A 61 -8.01 -1.69 -0.31
N TYR A 62 -8.87 -2.71 -0.31
CA TYR A 62 -9.97 -2.83 0.64
C TYR A 62 -10.07 -4.23 1.23
N PHE A 63 -10.79 -4.33 2.33
CA PHE A 63 -11.07 -5.59 3.03
C PHE A 63 -12.34 -6.22 2.45
N ALA A 64 -12.23 -7.49 2.09
CA ALA A 64 -13.33 -8.32 1.62
C ALA A 64 -13.54 -9.51 2.57
N ALA A 65 -14.64 -10.23 2.36
CA ALA A 65 -14.95 -11.42 3.13
C ALA A 65 -13.81 -12.45 3.06
N PRO A 66 -13.61 -13.25 4.13
CA PRO A 66 -12.63 -14.34 4.12
C PRO A 66 -12.77 -15.23 2.88
N GLY A 67 -11.64 -15.63 2.28
CA GLY A 67 -11.60 -16.38 1.02
C GLY A 67 -11.77 -15.56 -0.26
N SER A 68 -11.98 -14.24 -0.17
CA SER A 68 -12.13 -13.34 -1.33
C SER A 68 -10.92 -12.41 -1.54
N GLY A 69 -9.82 -12.65 -0.82
CA GLY A 69 -8.60 -11.85 -0.91
C GLY A 69 -7.86 -12.03 -2.23
N ALA A 70 -7.14 -10.98 -2.64
CA ALA A 70 -6.24 -11.04 -3.77
C ALA A 70 -4.96 -11.83 -3.42
N THR A 71 -4.34 -12.43 -4.44
CA THR A 71 -3.03 -13.06 -4.30
C THR A 71 -1.94 -12.03 -4.48
N PHE A 72 -1.20 -11.79 -3.41
CA PHE A 72 -0.03 -10.93 -3.38
C PHE A 72 1.26 -11.73 -3.52
N TYR A 73 2.29 -11.02 -3.94
CA TYR A 73 3.65 -11.48 -4.06
C TYR A 73 4.54 -10.45 -3.38
N THR A 74 5.61 -10.94 -2.78
CA THR A 74 6.64 -10.09 -2.21
C THR A 74 7.91 -10.21 -3.05
N THR A 75 8.71 -9.17 -3.07
CA THR A 75 10.16 -9.25 -3.20
C THR A 75 10.75 -8.89 -1.84
N ASP A 76 12.08 -8.95 -1.67
CA ASP A 76 12.72 -8.55 -0.41
C ASP A 76 12.52 -7.05 -0.08
N GLN A 77 11.93 -6.26 -0.98
CA GLN A 77 11.81 -4.81 -0.86
C GLN A 77 10.41 -4.27 -1.18
N ASN A 78 9.50 -5.08 -1.73
CA ASN A 78 8.20 -4.62 -2.22
C ASN A 78 7.13 -5.70 -2.06
N VAL A 79 5.86 -5.30 -1.97
CA VAL A 79 4.69 -6.20 -2.05
C VAL A 79 3.77 -5.72 -3.17
N GLY A 80 3.18 -6.64 -3.92
CA GLY A 80 2.31 -6.31 -5.04
C GLY A 80 1.61 -7.51 -5.64
N VAL A 81 1.11 -7.35 -6.86
CA VAL A 81 0.42 -8.37 -7.65
C VAL A 81 1.14 -8.55 -8.98
N VAL A 82 1.17 -9.79 -9.49
CA VAL A 82 1.83 -10.10 -10.76
C VAL A 82 1.04 -9.59 -11.97
N ASN A 83 -0.29 -9.60 -11.87
CA ASN A 83 -1.22 -9.23 -12.93
C ASN A 83 -2.32 -8.35 -12.31
N PHE A 84 -2.31 -7.06 -12.60
CA PHE A 84 -3.27 -6.11 -12.05
C PHE A 84 -4.70 -6.31 -12.58
N ASN A 85 -4.87 -6.45 -13.89
CA ASN A 85 -6.17 -6.62 -14.56
C ASN A 85 -6.15 -7.83 -15.51
N GLY A 86 -5.90 -9.02 -14.97
CA GLY A 86 -5.87 -10.28 -15.74
C GLY A 86 -4.51 -10.63 -16.35
N ALA A 87 -4.40 -11.82 -16.94
CA ALA A 87 -3.12 -12.50 -17.23
C ALA A 87 -2.15 -11.77 -18.18
N SER A 88 -2.60 -10.76 -18.92
CA SER A 88 -1.77 -9.96 -19.83
C SER A 88 -1.48 -8.55 -19.31
N SER A 89 -2.01 -8.20 -18.14
CA SER A 89 -1.79 -6.90 -17.53
C SER A 89 -0.42 -6.82 -16.85
N PRO A 90 0.18 -5.62 -16.74
CA PRO A 90 1.41 -5.46 -15.97
C PRO A 90 1.17 -5.76 -14.47
N GLY A 91 2.25 -6.09 -13.78
CA GLY A 91 2.26 -6.16 -12.33
C GLY A 91 2.13 -4.78 -11.69
N ALA A 92 1.56 -4.76 -10.48
CA ALA A 92 1.37 -3.55 -9.70
C ALA A 92 1.93 -3.70 -8.29
N GLY A 93 2.62 -2.67 -7.82
CA GLY A 93 3.19 -2.62 -6.48
C GLY A 93 2.30 -1.82 -5.54
N MET A 94 2.42 -2.13 -4.25
CA MET A 94 1.73 -1.42 -3.19
C MET A 94 2.34 -0.03 -3.01
N ILE A 95 1.49 1.00 -3.07
CA ILE A 95 1.83 2.40 -2.84
C ILE A 95 1.30 2.80 -1.48
N VAL A 96 2.24 3.06 -0.57
CA VAL A 96 1.98 3.66 0.73
C VAL A 96 2.40 5.12 0.65
N THR A 97 1.46 6.03 0.93
CA THR A 97 1.72 7.47 1.01
C THR A 97 1.50 7.94 2.45
N PRO A 98 2.53 7.90 3.32
CA PRO A 98 2.43 8.44 4.66
C PRO A 98 2.11 9.94 4.65
N GLY A 99 1.57 10.45 5.76
CA GLY A 99 1.25 11.85 5.90
C GLY A 99 0.63 12.17 7.24
N GLY A 100 0.15 13.41 7.37
CA GLY A 100 -0.39 13.95 8.61
C GLY A 100 0.64 14.73 9.42
N THR A 101 0.44 14.78 10.73
CA THR A 101 1.33 15.44 11.70
C THR A 101 2.05 14.40 12.55
N ALA A 102 2.88 14.84 13.49
CA ALA A 102 3.59 13.93 14.40
C ALA A 102 2.67 12.97 15.18
N THR A 103 1.43 13.36 15.47
CA THR A 103 0.50 12.57 16.31
C THR A 103 -0.79 12.17 15.60
N VAL A 104 -1.11 12.78 14.47
CA VAL A 104 -2.36 12.54 13.73
C VAL A 104 -2.02 12.06 12.31
N PRO A 105 -2.42 10.85 11.91
CA PRO A 105 -2.13 10.34 10.57
C PRO A 105 -2.99 11.03 9.50
N SER A 106 -2.54 10.97 8.25
CA SER A 106 -3.40 11.24 7.09
C SER A 106 -4.42 10.12 6.87
N SER A 107 -5.54 10.43 6.21
CA SER A 107 -6.51 9.44 5.73
C SER A 107 -6.17 8.88 4.34
N ASN A 108 -4.90 8.87 3.97
CA ASN A 108 -4.45 8.33 2.69
C ASN A 108 -4.75 6.84 2.62
N VAL A 109 -5.18 6.39 1.44
CA VAL A 109 -5.47 4.99 1.17
C VAL A 109 -4.24 4.36 0.56
N VAL A 110 -3.97 3.11 0.95
CA VAL A 110 -2.93 2.31 0.33
C VAL A 110 -3.50 1.74 -0.97
N GLU A 111 -2.74 1.88 -2.04
CA GLU A 111 -3.18 1.55 -3.39
C GLU A 111 -2.24 0.53 -4.02
N LEU A 112 -2.69 -0.11 -5.10
CA LEU A 112 -1.84 -0.80 -6.06
C LEU A 112 -1.69 0.08 -7.29
N GLN A 113 -0.48 0.22 -7.81
CA GLN A 113 -0.20 0.98 -9.03
C GLN A 113 0.75 0.21 -9.93
N CYS A 114 0.45 0.08 -11.23
CA CYS A 114 1.38 -0.62 -12.12
C CYS A 114 2.67 0.19 -12.34
N SER A 115 3.77 -0.54 -12.50
CA SER A 115 5.12 0.02 -12.70
C SER A 115 5.64 0.93 -11.56
N ALA A 116 4.97 0.95 -10.41
CA ALA A 116 5.36 1.68 -9.22
C ALA A 116 5.22 0.79 -7.99
N SER A 117 6.01 1.07 -6.96
CA SER A 117 5.94 0.42 -5.66
C SER A 117 6.62 1.29 -4.61
N THR A 118 6.09 1.29 -3.39
CA THR A 118 6.79 1.87 -2.24
C THR A 118 7.88 0.90 -1.77
N THR A 119 9.14 1.32 -1.89
CA THR A 119 10.29 0.55 -1.39
C THR A 119 10.25 0.39 0.13
N GLY A 120 10.56 -0.81 0.62
CA GLY A 120 10.61 -1.15 2.04
C GLY A 120 9.32 -1.74 2.59
N VAL A 121 8.29 -1.90 1.74
CA VAL A 121 7.10 -2.70 2.11
C VAL A 121 7.46 -4.17 1.99
N THR A 122 7.43 -4.90 3.11
CA THR A 122 7.84 -6.30 3.19
C THR A 122 6.86 -7.13 4.00
N VAL A 123 6.93 -8.45 3.88
CA VAL A 123 6.18 -9.38 4.74
C VAL A 123 7.15 -10.13 5.64
N GLY A 124 6.97 -9.98 6.94
CA GLY A 124 7.73 -10.66 7.98
C GLY A 124 6.88 -11.60 8.84
N ALA A 125 7.47 -12.13 9.91
CA ALA A 125 6.79 -13.04 10.83
C ALA A 125 5.55 -12.43 11.53
N SER A 126 5.51 -11.09 11.67
CA SER A 126 4.38 -10.35 12.26
C SER A 126 3.42 -9.76 11.22
N GLY A 127 3.55 -10.14 9.95
CA GLY A 127 2.70 -9.67 8.86
C GLY A 127 3.38 -8.66 7.94
N LEU A 128 2.56 -7.93 7.19
CA LEU A 128 2.98 -6.80 6.34
C LEU A 128 3.61 -5.70 7.20
N GLN A 129 4.74 -5.16 6.78
CA GLN A 129 5.53 -4.19 7.52
C GLN A 129 5.96 -3.04 6.60
N TYR A 130 5.99 -1.84 7.16
CA TYR A 130 6.54 -0.66 6.49
C TYR A 130 6.96 0.40 7.51
N ASP A 131 8.21 0.85 7.42
CA ASP A 131 8.79 2.02 8.11
C ASP A 131 8.45 2.13 9.62
N GLY A 132 8.39 0.99 10.32
CA GLY A 132 8.06 0.93 11.75
C GLY A 132 6.65 1.42 12.13
N GLY A 133 5.80 1.74 11.15
CA GLY A 133 4.42 2.15 11.36
C GLY A 133 3.45 0.98 11.51
N ALA A 134 2.17 1.28 11.37
CA ALA A 134 1.09 0.30 11.55
C ALA A 134 -0.04 0.52 10.56
N TRP A 135 -0.81 -0.55 10.33
CA TRP A 135 -1.93 -0.56 9.40
C TRP A 135 -3.24 -0.27 10.11
N MET A 136 -4.11 0.42 9.40
CA MET A 136 -5.45 0.72 9.85
C MET A 136 -6.46 0.24 8.81
N ALA A 137 -7.58 -0.29 9.27
CA ALA A 137 -8.73 -0.57 8.42
C ALA A 137 -9.79 0.52 8.64
N CYS A 138 -10.05 1.31 7.60
CA CYS A 138 -10.82 2.55 7.71
C CYS A 138 -12.08 2.49 6.84
N PRO A 139 -13.29 2.72 7.37
CA PRO A 139 -14.49 2.91 6.58
C PRO A 139 -14.36 4.12 5.65
N ARG A 140 -14.65 3.93 4.37
CA ARG A 140 -14.65 4.97 3.34
C ARG A 140 -15.60 4.60 2.20
N ASP A 141 -16.53 5.49 1.88
CA ASP A 141 -17.44 5.36 0.73
C ASP A 141 -18.18 4.00 0.64
N GLY A 142 -18.56 3.45 1.80
CA GLY A 142 -19.27 2.17 1.90
C GLY A 142 -18.38 0.92 1.87
N ALA A 143 -17.06 1.07 1.77
CA ALA A 143 -16.07 0.00 1.88
C ALA A 143 -15.18 0.20 3.13
N ILE A 144 -14.37 -0.81 3.46
CA ILE A 144 -13.30 -0.69 4.47
C ILE A 144 -11.98 -0.74 3.71
N VAL A 145 -11.24 0.37 3.70
CA VAL A 145 -9.98 0.52 2.97
C VAL A 145 -8.78 0.36 3.87
N LEU A 146 -7.64 -0.02 3.28
CA LEU A 146 -6.36 -0.05 3.98
C LEU A 146 -5.76 1.36 4.05
N SER A 147 -5.35 1.75 5.25
CA SER A 147 -4.59 2.99 5.50
C SER A 147 -3.36 2.69 6.35
N PHE A 148 -2.41 3.63 6.35
CA PHE A 148 -1.16 3.53 7.11
C PHE A 148 -1.02 4.71 8.08
N LYS A 149 -0.52 4.42 9.28
CA LYS A 149 -0.06 5.43 10.24
C LYS A 149 1.41 5.21 10.56
N GLN A 150 2.16 6.31 10.64
CA GLN A 150 3.56 6.29 11.05
C GLN A 150 3.68 5.97 12.55
N ALA A 151 4.87 5.54 12.95
CA ALA A 151 5.18 5.34 14.37
C ALA A 151 4.87 6.60 15.19
N GLY A 152 4.20 6.43 16.33
CA GLY A 152 3.82 7.54 17.22
C GLY A 152 2.51 8.25 16.86
N GLN A 153 1.93 8.01 15.68
CA GLN A 153 0.61 8.53 15.33
C GLN A 153 -0.50 7.69 15.99
N ARG A 154 -1.60 8.35 16.37
CA ARG A 154 -2.79 7.67 16.90
C ARG A 154 -3.62 7.04 15.78
N THR A 155 -4.44 6.04 16.11
CA THR A 155 -5.46 5.52 15.20
C THR A 155 -6.54 6.58 14.95
N LEU A 156 -7.02 6.69 13.71
CA LEU A 156 -8.16 7.55 13.40
C LEU A 156 -9.44 7.02 14.07
N ALA A 157 -10.32 7.92 14.52
CA ALA A 157 -11.44 7.59 15.41
C ALA A 157 -12.46 6.58 14.85
N SER A 158 -12.45 6.34 13.53
CA SER A 158 -13.35 5.40 12.87
C SER A 158 -12.63 4.20 12.28
N CYS A 159 -11.34 4.02 12.54
CA CYS A 159 -10.55 2.93 11.98
C CYS A 159 -10.21 1.88 13.04
N ALA A 160 -10.05 0.64 12.59
CA ALA A 160 -9.48 -0.44 13.38
C ALA A 160 -7.95 -0.48 13.26
N ASP A 161 -7.29 -0.95 14.30
CA ASP A 161 -5.87 -1.29 14.32
C ASP A 161 -5.68 -2.73 13.87
N VAL A 162 -4.97 -2.94 12.76
CA VAL A 162 -4.80 -4.28 12.18
C VAL A 162 -3.33 -4.62 11.91
N GLN A 163 -3.00 -5.88 12.12
CA GLN A 163 -1.88 -6.56 11.48
C GLN A 163 -2.40 -7.29 10.24
N LEU A 164 -1.60 -7.33 9.18
CA LEU A 164 -1.95 -8.04 7.95
C LEU A 164 -1.10 -9.30 7.85
N LEU A 165 -1.66 -10.43 8.24
CA LEU A 165 -0.95 -11.69 8.31
C LEU A 165 -0.99 -12.41 6.96
N PRO A 166 0.14 -12.95 6.47
CA PRO A 166 0.14 -13.77 5.26
C PRO A 166 -0.55 -15.10 5.53
N ILE A 167 -1.42 -15.49 4.59
CA ILE A 167 -2.04 -16.81 4.50
C ILE A 167 -1.53 -17.46 3.21
N PHE A 168 -0.93 -18.63 3.32
CA PHE A 168 -0.35 -19.40 2.22
C PHE A 168 -1.30 -20.50 1.73
#